data_AF-R7P5T9-F1
#
_entry.id   AF-R7P5T9-F1
#
_cell.length_a   1.000
_cell.length_b   1.000
_cell.length_c   1.000
_cell.angle_alpha   90.00
_cell.angle_beta   90.00
_cell.angle_gamma   90.00
#
_symmetry.space_group_name_H-M   'P 1'
#
loop_
_entity.id
_entity.type
_entity.pdbx_description
1 polymer ?
#
loop_
_entity_poly.entity_id
_entity_poly.type
_entity_poly.pdbx_seq_one_letter_code
_entity_poly.pdbx_strand_id
1 'polypeptide(L)' 'MQMCPDCDRVYDPTEWGYCPYCTGQLEEEHGERYYKDCPNCGGIMYWDETWYCTNCGEEIETGEDDNNGIIEY' A
#
# COMPACT_ATOMS: atom_id res chain seq x y z
N MET A 1 3.45 -25.11 -8.07
CA MET A 1 3.88 -23.83 -8.66
C MET A 1 3.43 -23.73 -10.12
N GLN A 2 2.60 -22.74 -10.45
CA GLN A 2 2.10 -22.38 -11.77
C GLN A 2 2.39 -20.89 -12.04
N MET A 3 2.64 -20.53 -13.29
CA MET A 3 2.75 -19.13 -13.72
C MET A 3 1.37 -18.63 -14.16
N CYS A 4 0.95 -17.49 -13.65
CA CYS A 4 -0.29 -16.85 -14.06
C CYS A 4 -0.14 -16.24 -15.46
N PRO A 5 -1.06 -16.52 -16.40
CA PRO A 5 -1.01 -15.96 -17.75
C PRO A 5 -1.38 -14.47 -17.83
N ASP A 6 -1.96 -13.91 -16.76
CA ASP A 6 -2.44 -12.52 -16.74
C ASP A 6 -1.44 -11.55 -16.07
N CYS A 7 -0.65 -12.01 -15.10
CA CYS A 7 0.35 -11.17 -14.40
C CYS A 7 1.78 -11.72 -14.44
N ASP A 8 2.02 -12.85 -15.12
CA ASP A 8 3.30 -13.56 -15.21
C ASP A 8 3.94 -13.95 -13.86
N ARG A 9 3.22 -13.80 -12.75
CA ARG A 9 3.69 -14.20 -11.41
C ARG A 9 3.49 -15.68 -11.17
N VAL A 10 4.42 -16.29 -10.46
CA VAL A 10 4.35 -17.71 -10.06
C VAL A 10 3.60 -17.82 -8.73
N TYR A 11 2.60 -18.70 -8.67
CA TYR A 11 1.82 -19.01 -7.47
C TYR A 11 1.69 -20.52 -7.29
N ASP A 12 1.34 -21.01 -6.10
CA ASP A 12 1.13 -22.45 -5.89
C ASP A 12 -0.37 -22.82 -6.01
N PRO A 13 -0.80 -23.60 -7.02
CA PRO A 13 -2.21 -23.96 -7.20
C PRO A 13 -2.78 -24.86 -6.09
N THR A 14 -1.91 -25.53 -5.32
CA THR A 14 -2.28 -26.39 -4.18
C THR A 14 -2.69 -25.57 -2.96
N GLU A 15 -2.12 -24.38 -2.83
CA GLU A 15 -2.42 -23.41 -1.77
C GLU A 15 -3.52 -22.44 -2.21
N TRP A 16 -3.49 -22.04 -3.49
CA TRP A 16 -4.41 -21.07 -4.07
C TRP A 16 -5.04 -21.64 -5.34
N GLY A 17 -6.35 -21.93 -5.33
CA GLY A 17 -7.06 -22.49 -6.49
C GLY A 17 -7.06 -21.59 -7.74
N TYR A 18 -6.72 -20.31 -7.59
CA TYR A 18 -6.62 -19.29 -8.63
C TYR A 18 -5.37 -18.44 -8.41
N CYS A 19 -4.94 -17.66 -9.42
CA CYS A 19 -3.81 -16.75 -9.22
C CYS A 19 -4.16 -15.70 -8.16
N PRO A 20 -3.52 -15.73 -6.99
CA PRO A 20 -3.94 -14.89 -5.90
C PRO A 20 -3.49 -13.42 -6.09
N TYR A 21 -2.52 -13.16 -6.96
CA TYR A 21 -2.13 -11.80 -7.36
C TYR A 21 -3.17 -11.12 -8.26
N CYS A 22 -3.79 -11.86 -9.18
CA CYS A 22 -4.82 -11.31 -10.06
C CYS A 22 -6.20 -11.24 -9.39
N THR A 23 -6.48 -12.17 -8.48
CA THR A 23 -7.73 -12.19 -7.73
C THR A 23 -7.69 -11.31 -6.48
N GLY A 24 -6.57 -10.62 -6.22
CA GLY A 24 -6.38 -9.79 -5.02
C GLY A 24 -6.39 -10.56 -3.71
N GLN A 25 -6.23 -11.89 -3.75
CA GLN A 25 -6.14 -12.75 -2.56
C GLN A 25 -4.74 -12.75 -1.93
N LEU A 26 -3.70 -12.49 -2.73
CA LEU A 26 -2.44 -12.02 -2.22
C LEU A 26 -2.57 -10.52 -2.15
N GLU A 27 -2.81 -10.04 -0.94
CA GLU A 27 -2.77 -8.65 -0.52
C GLU A 27 -1.59 -7.92 -1.19
N GLU A 28 -1.83 -7.19 -2.27
CA GLU A 28 -1.53 -5.77 -2.21
C GLU A 28 -2.71 -5.21 -1.43
N GLU A 29 -2.51 -5.11 -0.12
CA GLU A 29 -3.52 -5.00 0.93
C GLU A 29 -4.78 -4.22 0.50
N HIS A 30 -5.95 -4.82 0.71
CA HIS A 30 -7.17 -4.10 1.10
C HIS A 30 -6.93 -3.41 2.46
N GLY A 31 -5.88 -2.60 2.54
CA GLY A 31 -5.40 -1.94 3.72
C GLY A 31 -5.83 -0.49 3.64
N GLU A 32 -6.68 -0.10 4.58
CA GLU A 32 -6.92 1.30 4.89
C GLU A 32 -5.57 1.97 5.18
N ARG A 33 -5.01 2.67 4.19
CA ARG A 33 -3.72 3.35 4.36
C ARG A 33 -3.97 4.81 4.69
N TYR A 34 -3.57 5.23 5.88
CA TYR A 34 -3.63 6.63 6.26
C TYR A 34 -2.72 7.47 5.36
N TYR A 35 -3.27 8.58 4.86
CA TYR A 35 -2.52 9.54 4.06
C TYR A 35 -2.63 10.94 4.64
N LYS A 36 -1.61 11.74 4.35
CA LYS A 36 -1.53 13.14 4.75
C LYS A 36 -0.91 13.98 3.66
N ASP A 37 -1.36 15.22 3.51
CA ASP A 37 -0.70 16.17 2.62
C ASP A 37 0.55 16.74 3.29
N CYS A 38 1.67 16.66 2.58
CA CYS A 38 2.92 17.22 3.02
C CYS A 38 2.80 18.75 3.10
N PRO A 39 3.06 19.38 4.27
CA PRO A 39 2.97 20.83 4.41
C PRO A 39 4.07 21.58 3.64
N ASN A 40 5.14 20.88 3.25
CA ASN A 40 6.28 21.46 2.53
C ASN A 40 6.05 21.49 1.01
N CYS A 41 5.58 20.38 0.42
CA CYS A 41 5.46 20.24 -1.04
C CYS A 41 4.03 19.98 -1.56
N GLY A 42 3.05 19.74 -0.68
CA GLY A 42 1.70 19.33 -1.05
C GLY A 42 1.61 17.91 -1.65
N GLY A 43 2.68 17.11 -1.54
CA GLY A 43 2.70 15.72 -1.95
C GLY A 43 2.05 14.80 -0.90
N ILE A 44 1.79 13.55 -1.27
CA ILE A 44 1.21 12.57 -0.36
C ILE A 44 2.28 11.99 0.56
N MET A 45 1.98 11.95 1.86
CA MET A 45 2.74 11.27 2.89
C MET A 45 1.97 10.04 3.35
N TYR A 46 2.71 8.99 3.70
CA TYR A 46 2.16 7.76 4.24
C TYR A 46 2.63 7.58 5.67
N TRP A 47 1.77 6.99 6.50
CA TRP A 47 2.10 6.63 7.87
C TRP A 47 2.92 5.34 7.90
N ASP A 48 4.09 5.38 8.52
CA ASP A 48 4.98 4.24 8.78
C ASP A 48 5.78 4.50 10.07
N GLU A 49 5.09 4.49 11.23
CA GLU A 49 5.56 4.96 12.54
C GLU A 49 5.84 6.47 12.65
N THR A 50 6.23 7.11 11.54
CA THR A 50 6.26 8.55 11.33
C THR A 50 5.64 8.88 9.96
N TRP A 51 5.21 10.12 9.77
CA TRP A 51 4.76 10.58 8.47
C TRP A 51 5.96 10.90 7.61
N TYR A 52 6.19 10.13 6.55
CA TYR A 52 7.29 10.39 5.62
C TYR A 52 6.79 10.83 4.24
N CYS A 53 7.32 11.94 3.73
CA CYS A 53 7.07 12.41 2.38
C CYS A 53 8.13 11.87 1.42
N THR A 54 7.73 10.97 0.54
CA THR A 54 8.62 10.43 -0.52
C THR A 54 9.00 11.46 -1.59
N ASN A 55 8.28 12.58 -1.68
CA ASN A 55 8.51 13.60 -2.69
C ASN A 55 9.60 14.62 -2.29
N CYS A 56 9.62 15.06 -1.02
CA CYS A 56 10.58 16.06 -0.55
C CYS A 56 11.45 15.60 0.62
N GLY A 57 11.23 14.39 1.16
CA GLY A 57 11.97 13.85 2.29
C GLY A 57 11.63 14.48 3.64
N GLU A 58 10.50 15.21 3.72
CA GLU A 58 10.00 15.74 4.99
C GLU A 58 9.51 14.59 5.88
N GLU A 59 9.80 14.65 7.17
CA GLU A 59 9.35 13.68 8.17
C GLU A 59 8.64 14.40 9.32
N ILE A 60 7.47 13.89 9.71
CA ILE A 60 6.67 14.47 10.79
C ILE A 60 6.37 13.39 11.83
N GLU A 61 6.85 13.62 13.05
CA GLU A 61 6.60 12.78 14.23
C GLU A 61 5.26 13.19 14.91
N THR A 62 4.13 12.97 14.24
CA THR A 62 2.79 13.11 14.84
C THR A 62 2.07 11.77 14.88
N GLY A 63 0.91 11.67 15.55
CA GLY A 63 0.16 10.42 15.62
C GLY A 63 -0.46 10.02 14.28
N GLU A 64 -0.85 8.75 14.17
CA GLU A 64 -1.59 8.22 13.02
C GLU A 64 -2.96 8.91 12.80
N ASP A 65 -3.50 9.51 13.86
CA ASP A 65 -4.75 10.27 13.87
C ASP A 65 -4.63 11.65 13.19
N ASP A 66 -3.41 12.16 13.04
CA ASP A 66 -3.10 13.40 12.32
C ASP A 66 -2.97 13.16 10.80
N ASN A 67 -4.02 12.53 10.25
CA ASN A 67 -4.16 12.19 8.84
C ASN A 67 -5.23 13.07 8.15
N ASN A 68 -5.10 13.20 6.82
CA ASN A 68 -6.08 13.90 5.99
C ASN A 68 -7.18 12.95 5.49
N GLY A 69 -6.96 11.65 5.60
CA GLY A 69 -7.94 10.62 5.37
C GLY A 69 -7.29 9.25 5.21
N ILE A 70 -8.09 8.33 4.70
CA ILE A 70 -7.74 6.94 4.44
C ILE A 70 -7.88 6.70 2.94
N ILE A 71 -6.87 6.09 2.34
CA ILE A 71 -6.96 5.55 0.98
C ILE A 71 -7.42 4.10 1.10
N GLU A 72 -8.61 3.84 0.60
CA GLU A 72 -9.15 2.49 0.38
C GLU A 72 -8.81 2.07 -1.05
N TYR A 73 -8.15 0.92 -1.22
CA TYR A 73 -7.77 0.35 -2.51
C TYR A 73 -8.77 -0.68 -3.02
#